data_AF-A0A815ZU27-F1
#
_entry.id   AF-A0A815ZU27-F1
#
_cell.length_a   1.000
_cell.length_b   1.000
_cell.length_c   1.000
_cell.angle_alpha   90.00
_cell.angle_beta   90.00
_cell.angle_gamma   90.00
#
_symmetry.space_group_name_H-M   'P 1'
#
loop_
_entity.id
_entity.type
_entity.pdbx_description
1 polymer ?
#
loop_
_entity_poly.entity_id
_entity_poly.type
_entity_poly.pdbx_seq_one_letter_code
_entity_poly.pdbx_strand_id
1 'polypeptide(L)'
;MVKMNKMVRKLELDLKLLKKCKEENLFPKFVKFKLSNPRLGDDVKINDCYLNILNAEIKFKKRQLSRRHRIYNRLRCNFQDYVTVLEYARCIRIMDGIVREEVEKWSKTHSTKLKDLRDAQGIDNTIIRLDPVKNLSSHMLSSVEHEALCNALHHAYPFTNIDQIQLISNMEYFYARLLGVKTSFYHWEENRLMN
;
A
#
# COMPACT_ATOMS: atom_id res chain seq x y z
N MET A 1 26.98 -17.62 4.42
CA MET A 1 25.52 -17.57 4.58
C MET A 1 24.95 -16.15 4.42
N VAL A 2 25.53 -15.12 5.05
CA VAL A 2 25.11 -13.69 4.94
C VAL A 2 24.91 -13.21 3.50
N LYS A 3 25.90 -13.39 2.61
CA LYS A 3 25.81 -12.97 1.21
C LYS A 3 24.59 -13.59 0.48
N MET A 4 24.25 -14.83 0.80
CA MET A 4 23.08 -15.50 0.22
C MET A 4 21.77 -14.93 0.78
N ASN A 5 21.71 -14.67 2.09
CA ASN A 5 20.55 -14.02 2.73
C ASN A 5 20.31 -12.63 2.11
N LYS A 6 21.37 -11.82 1.95
CA LYS A 6 21.35 -10.53 1.23
C LYS A 6 20.72 -10.64 -0.15
N MET A 7 21.18 -11.59 -0.97
CA MET A 7 20.64 -11.82 -2.32
C MET A 7 19.16 -12.24 -2.30
N VAL A 8 18.76 -13.12 -1.39
CA VAL A 8 17.36 -13.55 -1.24
C VAL A 8 16.48 -12.36 -0.89
N ARG A 9 16.84 -11.57 0.13
CA ARG A 9 16.08 -10.39 0.54
C ARG A 9 15.99 -9.33 -0.54
N LYS A 10 17.07 -9.09 -1.28
CA LYS A 10 17.06 -8.19 -2.44
C LYS A 10 16.06 -8.66 -3.50
N LEU A 11 16.06 -9.94 -3.84
CA LEU A 11 15.12 -10.50 -4.82
C LEU A 11 13.66 -10.43 -4.35
N GLU A 12 13.39 -10.60 -3.05
CA GLU A 12 12.07 -10.40 -2.46
C GLU A 12 11.59 -8.95 -2.63
N LEU A 13 12.46 -7.98 -2.33
CA LEU A 13 12.15 -6.56 -2.51
C LEU A 13 11.96 -6.19 -3.98
N ASP A 14 12.80 -6.72 -4.88
CA ASP A 14 12.66 -6.54 -6.32
C ASP A 14 11.31 -7.08 -6.82
N LEU A 15 10.89 -8.25 -6.34
CA LEU A 15 9.60 -8.82 -6.71
C LEU A 15 8.43 -8.00 -6.18
N LYS A 16 8.53 -7.48 -4.96
CA LYS A 16 7.52 -6.56 -4.40
C LYS A 16 7.42 -5.30 -5.26
N LEU A 17 8.56 -4.73 -5.67
CA LEU A 17 8.61 -3.57 -6.56
C LEU A 17 7.92 -3.87 -7.90
N LEU A 18 8.29 -4.97 -8.58
CA LEU A 18 7.71 -5.33 -9.87
C LEU A 18 6.20 -5.61 -9.81
N LYS A 19 5.71 -6.21 -8.72
CA LYS A 19 4.28 -6.42 -8.50
C LYS A 19 3.53 -5.11 -8.36
N LYS A 20 4.06 -4.16 -7.57
CA LYS A 20 3.48 -2.82 -7.46
C LYS A 20 3.48 -2.10 -8.81
N CYS A 21 4.57 -2.19 -9.57
CA CYS A 21 4.60 -1.65 -10.92
C CYS A 21 3.52 -2.26 -11.82
N LYS A 22 3.26 -3.56 -11.71
CA LYS A 22 2.18 -4.22 -12.45
C LYS A 22 0.79 -3.75 -11.99
N GLU A 23 0.56 -3.59 -10.69
CA GLU A 23 -0.71 -3.12 -10.13
C GLU A 23 -1.04 -1.68 -10.55
N GLU A 24 -0.02 -0.83 -10.61
CA GLU A 24 -0.14 0.59 -10.96
C GLU A 24 0.08 0.86 -12.47
N ASN A 25 0.21 -0.19 -13.31
CA ASN A 25 0.56 -0.08 -14.73
C ASN A 25 1.80 0.79 -15.03
N LEU A 26 2.76 0.83 -14.09
CA LEU A 26 4.04 1.50 -14.24
C LEU A 26 5.02 0.57 -14.97
N PHE A 27 5.72 1.09 -15.97
CA PHE A 27 6.74 0.33 -16.70
C PHE A 27 8.15 0.84 -16.37
N PRO A 28 8.98 0.05 -15.66
CA PRO A 28 10.37 0.43 -15.37
C PRO A 28 11.20 0.61 -16.66
N LYS A 29 12.22 1.47 -16.61
CA LYS A 29 13.07 1.78 -17.77
C LYS A 29 13.72 0.57 -18.44
N PHE A 30 14.01 -0.50 -17.70
CA PHE A 30 14.60 -1.74 -18.25
C PHE A 30 13.59 -2.66 -18.94
N VAL A 31 12.28 -2.46 -18.72
CA VAL A 31 11.21 -3.15 -19.46
C VAL A 31 10.93 -2.43 -20.78
N LYS A 32 11.17 -1.11 -20.81
CA LYS A 32 10.98 -0.28 -22.00
C LYS A 32 12.15 -0.46 -22.99
N PHE A 33 11.82 -0.69 -24.25
CA PHE A 33 12.78 -0.64 -25.35
C PHE A 33 12.61 0.66 -26.13
N LYS A 34 13.69 1.16 -26.74
CA LYS A 34 13.65 2.37 -27.54
C LYS A 34 13.07 2.04 -28.92
N LEU A 35 12.02 2.76 -29.30
CA LEU A 35 11.45 2.69 -30.64
C LEU A 35 12.14 3.71 -31.55
N SER A 36 12.36 3.34 -32.81
CA SER A 36 12.90 4.26 -33.82
C SER A 36 11.97 5.46 -34.07
N ASN A 37 10.66 5.26 -33.89
CA ASN A 37 9.68 6.33 -33.92
C ASN A 37 9.03 6.50 -32.53
N PRO A 38 9.31 7.60 -31.81
CA PRO A 38 8.76 7.83 -30.48
C PRO A 38 7.25 8.07 -30.46
N ARG A 39 6.64 8.46 -31.59
CA ARG A 39 5.18 8.69 -31.70
C ARG A 39 4.35 7.41 -31.59
N LEU A 40 4.98 6.25 -31.81
CA LEU A 40 4.32 4.95 -31.65
C LEU A 40 4.28 4.51 -30.18
N GLY A 41 4.98 5.19 -29.26
CA GLY A 41 5.15 4.77 -27.88
C GLY A 41 3.87 4.58 -27.08
N ASP A 42 2.77 5.25 -27.47
CA ASP A 42 1.46 5.18 -26.80
C ASP A 42 0.49 4.19 -27.44
N ASP A 43 0.92 3.41 -28.44
CA ASP A 43 0.09 2.37 -29.04
C ASP A 43 -0.22 1.26 -28.01
N VAL A 44 -1.48 0.84 -27.97
CA VAL A 44 -2.00 -0.24 -27.11
C VAL A 44 -1.12 -1.50 -27.25
N LYS A 45 -0.70 -1.82 -28.47
CA LYS A 45 0.15 -3.00 -28.75
C LYS A 45 1.52 -2.93 -28.09
N ILE A 46 2.07 -1.73 -27.93
CA ILE A 46 3.37 -1.52 -27.29
C ILE A 46 3.24 -1.66 -25.77
N ASN A 47 2.16 -1.13 -25.19
CA ASN A 47 1.85 -1.35 -23.79
C ASN A 47 1.61 -2.83 -23.45
N ASP A 48 0.92 -3.57 -24.32
CA ASP A 48 0.76 -5.03 -24.18
C ASP A 48 2.11 -5.75 -24.21
N CYS A 49 3.02 -5.31 -25.08
CA CYS A 49 4.38 -5.85 -25.14
C CYS A 49 5.15 -5.56 -23.83
N TYR A 50 5.10 -4.33 -23.30
CA TYR A 50 5.71 -4.00 -22.02
C TYR A 50 5.13 -4.81 -20.86
N LEU A 51 3.81 -5.03 -20.85
CA LEU A 51 3.15 -5.86 -19.85
C LEU A 51 3.61 -7.31 -19.93
N ASN A 52 3.77 -7.86 -21.14
CA ASN A 52 4.28 -9.20 -21.36
C ASN A 52 5.73 -9.36 -20.88
N ILE A 53 6.59 -8.38 -21.18
CA ILE A 53 7.98 -8.36 -20.69
C ILE A 53 8.01 -8.27 -19.16
N LEU A 54 7.18 -7.40 -18.56
CA LEU A 54 7.06 -7.26 -17.11
C LEU A 54 6.61 -8.58 -16.45
N ASN A 55 5.61 -9.26 -17.03
CA ASN A 55 5.14 -10.56 -16.56
C ASN A 55 6.23 -11.64 -16.67
N ALA A 56 6.98 -11.65 -17.77
CA ALA A 56 8.10 -12.56 -17.97
C ALA A 56 9.21 -12.33 -16.92
N GLU A 57 9.54 -11.07 -16.63
CA GLU A 57 10.53 -10.69 -15.63
C GLU A 57 10.08 -11.10 -14.22
N ILE A 58 8.81 -10.88 -13.87
CA ILE A 58 8.25 -11.35 -12.59
C ILE A 58 8.37 -12.88 -12.48
N LYS A 59 8.03 -13.61 -13.54
CA LYS A 59 8.14 -15.08 -13.57
C LYS A 59 9.58 -15.54 -13.43
N PHE A 60 10.51 -14.87 -14.10
CA PHE A 60 11.95 -15.14 -14.02
C PHE A 60 12.48 -14.91 -12.61
N LYS A 61 12.22 -13.74 -12.01
CA LYS A 61 12.66 -13.44 -10.63
C LYS A 61 12.03 -14.36 -9.59
N LYS A 62 10.77 -14.78 -9.75
CA LYS A 62 10.13 -15.80 -8.87
C LYS A 62 10.88 -17.13 -8.91
N ARG A 63 11.26 -17.59 -10.11
CA ARG A 63 12.06 -18.82 -10.29
C ARG A 63 13.43 -18.69 -9.65
N GLN A 64 14.11 -17.56 -9.85
CA GLN A 64 15.40 -17.28 -9.22
C GLN A 64 15.30 -17.28 -7.69
N LEU A 65 14.29 -16.59 -7.13
CA LEU A 65 14.05 -16.55 -5.69
C LEU A 65 13.88 -17.96 -5.13
N SER A 66 13.05 -18.78 -5.76
CA SER A 66 12.81 -20.17 -5.34
C SER A 66 14.11 -20.99 -5.31
N ARG A 67 14.95 -20.88 -6.35
CA ARG A 67 16.25 -21.56 -6.39
C ARG A 67 17.19 -21.08 -5.28
N ARG A 68 17.26 -19.76 -5.06
CA ARG A 68 18.13 -19.17 -4.04
C ARG A 68 17.67 -19.52 -2.62
N HIS A 69 16.36 -19.59 -2.40
CA HIS A 69 15.81 -19.97 -1.11
C HIS A 69 16.13 -21.42 -0.75
N ARG A 70 16.05 -22.35 -1.73
CA ARG A 70 16.51 -23.74 -1.55
C ARG A 70 17.99 -23.82 -1.17
N ILE A 71 18.86 -23.08 -1.87
CA ILE A 71 20.30 -23.06 -1.57
C ILE A 71 20.55 -22.47 -0.18
N TYR A 72 19.87 -21.37 0.16
CA TYR A 72 20.00 -20.74 1.47
C TYR A 72 19.58 -21.68 2.60
N ASN A 73 18.42 -22.34 2.47
CA ASN A 73 17.92 -23.27 3.47
C ASN A 73 18.85 -24.48 3.62
N ARG A 74 19.40 -25.00 2.52
CA ARG A 74 20.41 -26.07 2.59
C ARG A 74 21.66 -25.64 3.37
N LEU A 75 22.19 -24.45 3.07
CA LEU A 75 23.33 -23.91 3.82
C LEU A 75 23.01 -23.70 5.30
N ARG A 76 21.78 -23.30 5.60
CA ARG A 76 21.30 -23.07 6.96
C ARG A 76 21.16 -24.38 7.75
N CYS A 77 20.59 -25.42 7.15
CA CYS A 77 20.53 -26.76 7.73
C CYS A 77 21.94 -27.31 7.97
N ASN A 78 22.80 -27.29 6.94
CA ASN A 78 24.17 -27.74 7.09
C ASN A 78 24.90 -26.99 8.21
N PHE A 79 24.74 -25.67 8.29
CA PHE A 79 25.36 -24.88 9.35
C PHE A 79 24.82 -25.23 10.75
N GLN A 80 23.54 -25.58 10.86
CA GLN A 80 22.96 -26.02 12.13
C GLN A 80 23.56 -27.35 12.61
N ASP A 81 23.98 -28.23 11.70
CA ASP A 81 24.58 -29.52 12.04
C ASP A 81 25.99 -29.40 12.65
N TYR A 82 26.71 -28.29 12.40
CA TYR A 82 28.08 -28.08 12.88
C TYR A 82 28.21 -27.26 14.17
N VAL A 83 27.10 -26.72 14.67
CA VAL A 83 27.14 -25.66 15.69
C VAL A 83 26.07 -25.92 16.74
N THR A 84 26.34 -25.60 18.01
CA THR A 84 25.32 -25.77 19.06
C THR A 84 24.13 -24.85 18.82
N VAL A 85 22.96 -25.21 19.36
CA VAL A 85 21.71 -24.46 19.15
C VAL A 85 21.83 -22.99 19.56
N LEU A 86 22.52 -22.71 20.67
CA LEU A 86 22.72 -21.34 21.18
C LEU A 86 23.64 -20.51 20.27
N GLU A 87 24.74 -21.10 19.82
CA GLU A 87 25.67 -20.45 18.89
C GLU A 87 25.00 -20.21 17.54
N TYR A 88 24.27 -21.19 17.02
CA TYR A 88 23.48 -21.04 15.80
C TYR A 88 22.48 -19.88 15.90
N ALA A 89 21.72 -19.80 17.00
CA ALA A 89 20.77 -18.71 17.23
C ALA A 89 21.46 -17.34 17.28
N ARG A 90 22.61 -17.25 17.97
CA ARG A 90 23.40 -16.02 18.05
C ARG A 90 23.94 -15.61 16.68
N CYS A 91 24.48 -16.56 15.92
CA CYS A 91 24.97 -16.33 14.57
C CYS A 91 23.85 -15.86 13.63
N ILE A 92 22.68 -16.52 13.62
CA ILE A 92 21.53 -16.11 12.80
C ILE A 92 21.10 -14.69 13.16
N ARG A 93 21.00 -14.35 14.45
CA ARG A 93 20.65 -13.00 14.89
C ARG A 93 21.63 -11.93 14.38
N ILE A 94 22.94 -12.21 14.46
CA ILE A 94 23.98 -11.31 13.94
C ILE A 94 23.84 -11.16 12.42
N MET A 95 23.64 -12.27 11.70
CA MET A 95 23.46 -12.25 10.26
C MET A 95 22.22 -11.46 9.83
N ASP A 96 21.10 -11.64 10.52
CA ASP A 96 19.86 -10.90 10.26
C ASP A 96 20.00 -9.42 10.60
N GLY A 97 20.77 -9.07 11.64
CA GLY A 97 21.13 -7.68 11.95
C GLY A 97 21.87 -7.01 10.79
N ILE A 98 22.93 -7.65 10.27
CA ILE A 98 23.71 -7.14 9.14
C ILE A 98 22.85 -6.99 7.88
N VAL A 99 21.94 -7.95 7.64
CA VAL A 99 21.07 -7.92 6.45
C VAL A 99 19.99 -6.84 6.57
N ARG A 100 19.50 -6.57 7.78
CA ARG A 100 18.44 -5.58 8.02
C ARG A 100 18.82 -4.19 7.54
N GLU A 101 20.04 -3.74 7.86
CA GLU A 101 20.53 -2.41 7.43
C GLU A 101 20.57 -2.27 5.90
N GLU A 102 20.96 -3.32 5.18
CA GLU A 102 20.96 -3.31 3.71
C GLU A 102 19.55 -3.36 3.13
N VAL A 103 18.66 -4.14 3.74
CA VAL A 103 17.25 -4.23 3.36
C VAL A 103 16.57 -2.87 3.48
N GLU A 104 16.84 -2.11 4.53
CA GLU A 104 16.33 -0.75 4.68
C GLU A 104 16.85 0.19 3.59
N LYS A 105 18.15 0.12 3.26
CA LYS A 105 18.74 0.91 2.17
C LYS A 105 18.06 0.59 0.83
N TRP A 106 17.90 -0.69 0.49
CA TRP A 106 17.22 -1.08 -0.75
C TRP A 106 15.75 -0.71 -0.75
N SER A 107 15.06 -0.81 0.39
CA SER A 107 13.67 -0.40 0.52
C SER A 107 13.50 1.10 0.24
N LYS A 108 14.39 1.94 0.81
CA LYS A 108 14.42 3.39 0.52
C LYS A 108 14.65 3.65 -0.97
N THR A 109 15.63 2.98 -1.59
CA THR A 109 15.88 3.10 -3.02
C THR A 109 14.67 2.67 -3.87
N HIS A 110 13.96 1.62 -3.47
CA HIS A 110 12.76 1.16 -4.18
C HIS A 110 11.59 2.13 -4.04
N SER A 111 11.41 2.74 -2.86
CA SER A 111 10.41 3.79 -2.69
C SER A 111 10.71 5.03 -3.53
N THR A 112 11.98 5.46 -3.61
CA THR A 112 12.38 6.57 -4.47
C THR A 112 12.12 6.23 -5.94
N LYS A 113 12.54 5.04 -6.39
CA LYS A 113 12.29 4.59 -7.78
C LYS A 113 10.81 4.53 -8.13
N LEU A 114 9.94 4.10 -7.22
CA LEU A 114 8.49 4.10 -7.45
C LEU A 114 7.95 5.52 -7.57
N LYS A 115 8.41 6.43 -6.70
CA LYS A 115 8.05 7.84 -6.77
C LYS A 115 8.46 8.44 -8.12
N ASP A 116 9.72 8.25 -8.52
CA ASP A 116 10.25 8.75 -9.80
C ASP A 116 9.47 8.20 -11.01
N LEU A 117 8.99 6.95 -10.92
CA LEU A 117 8.18 6.33 -11.99
C LEU A 117 6.76 6.92 -12.05
N ARG A 118 6.15 7.21 -10.89
CA ARG A 118 4.82 7.86 -10.81
C ARG A 118 4.89 9.28 -11.33
N ASP A 119 5.89 10.04 -10.87
CA ASP A 119 6.15 11.42 -11.29
C ASP A 119 6.38 11.48 -12.82
N ALA A 120 7.14 10.53 -13.38
CA ALA A 120 7.42 10.48 -14.82
C ALA A 120 6.21 10.10 -15.70
N GLN A 121 5.19 9.45 -15.15
CA GLN A 121 3.95 9.15 -15.86
C GLN A 121 2.85 10.20 -15.61
N GLY A 122 3.15 11.26 -14.86
CA GLY A 122 2.15 12.26 -14.46
C GLY A 122 1.06 11.67 -13.56
N ILE A 123 1.31 10.51 -12.94
CA ILE A 123 0.45 9.94 -11.90
C ILE A 123 0.79 10.74 -10.66
N ASP A 124 0.13 11.88 -10.57
CA ASP A 124 0.22 12.73 -9.41
C ASP A 124 -0.41 11.94 -8.27
N ASN A 125 0.46 11.36 -7.44
CA ASN A 125 0.07 10.66 -6.21
C ASN A 125 -0.33 11.67 -5.13
N THR A 126 -0.74 12.86 -5.52
CA THR A 126 -1.84 13.55 -4.89
C THR A 126 -3.05 12.59 -4.92
N ILE A 127 -3.11 11.73 -3.89
CA ILE A 127 -4.29 11.75 -3.03
C ILE A 127 -4.70 13.21 -3.05
N ILE A 128 -5.89 13.52 -3.56
CA ILE A 128 -6.46 14.86 -3.49
C ILE A 128 -6.38 15.22 -2.01
N ARG A 129 -5.24 15.80 -1.60
CA ARG A 129 -5.12 16.65 -0.45
C ARG A 129 -5.93 17.80 -0.98
N LEU A 130 -7.24 17.72 -0.71
CA LEU A 130 -8.04 18.88 -0.49
C LEU A 130 -7.21 19.66 0.52
N ASP A 131 -6.34 20.54 0.01
CA ASP A 131 -5.65 21.47 0.85
C ASP A 131 -6.78 22.10 1.66
N PRO A 132 -6.77 22.00 3.00
CA PRO A 132 -7.87 22.52 3.79
C PRO A 132 -8.02 23.97 3.37
N VAL A 133 -9.23 24.35 2.95
CA VAL A 133 -9.55 25.69 2.43
C VAL A 133 -9.03 26.70 3.45
N LYS A 134 -7.86 27.29 3.19
CA LYS A 134 -7.18 28.16 4.14
C LYS A 134 -7.88 29.51 4.27
N ASN A 135 -8.79 29.81 3.35
CA ASN A 135 -9.54 31.04 3.33
C ASN A 135 -10.98 30.79 2.84
N LEU A 136 -11.89 30.56 3.78
CA LEU A 136 -13.33 30.38 3.50
C LEU A 136 -14.00 31.66 2.96
N SER A 137 -13.39 32.82 3.19
CA SER A 137 -13.96 34.13 2.84
C SER A 137 -13.91 34.48 1.34
N SER A 138 -13.07 33.79 0.56
CA SER A 138 -12.90 34.08 -0.88
C SER A 138 -13.64 33.10 -1.79
N HIS A 139 -14.30 32.08 -1.25
CA HIS A 139 -14.97 31.05 -2.04
C HIS A 139 -16.49 31.24 -1.96
N MET A 140 -17.11 31.61 -3.08
CA MET A 140 -18.56 31.49 -3.23
C MET A 140 -18.89 30.00 -3.30
N LEU A 141 -19.65 29.50 -2.33
CA LEU A 141 -20.10 28.11 -2.33
C LEU A 141 -21.13 27.93 -3.43
N SER A 142 -21.02 26.85 -4.20
CA SER A 142 -22.11 26.43 -5.07
C SER A 142 -23.33 26.03 -4.23
N SER A 143 -24.52 26.06 -4.83
CA SER A 143 -25.76 25.64 -4.15
C SER A 143 -25.66 24.22 -3.59
N VAL A 144 -24.97 23.32 -4.31
CA VAL A 144 -24.76 21.93 -3.91
C VAL A 144 -23.82 21.83 -2.70
N GLU A 145 -22.74 22.61 -2.65
CA GLU A 145 -21.82 22.64 -1.51
C GLU A 145 -22.46 23.28 -0.28
N HIS A 146 -23.28 24.30 -0.48
CA HIS A 146 -24.06 24.92 0.59
C HIS A 146 -25.08 23.93 1.17
N GLU A 147 -25.78 23.18 0.32
CA GLU A 147 -26.73 22.15 0.75
C GLU A 147 -26.01 21.02 1.50
N ALA A 148 -24.84 20.58 1.00
CA ALA A 148 -24.01 19.58 1.67
C ALA A 148 -23.50 20.06 3.04
N LEU A 149 -23.08 21.34 3.16
CA LEU A 149 -22.65 21.93 4.42
C LEU A 149 -23.82 22.10 5.40
N CYS A 150 -24.97 22.57 4.95
CA CYS A 150 -26.17 22.65 5.79
C CYS A 150 -26.55 21.27 6.31
N ASN A 151 -26.55 20.25 5.46
CA ASN A 151 -26.88 18.88 5.86
C ASN A 151 -25.80 18.26 6.78
N ALA A 152 -24.52 18.57 6.57
CA ALA A 152 -23.44 18.12 7.44
C ALA A 152 -23.42 18.83 8.80
N LEU A 153 -23.79 20.12 8.85
CA LEU A 153 -23.91 20.91 10.08
C LEU A 153 -25.10 20.48 10.94
N HIS A 154 -26.14 19.85 10.37
CA HIS A 154 -27.19 19.19 11.16
C HIS A 154 -26.67 17.97 11.95
N HIS A 155 -25.47 17.47 11.62
CA HIS A 155 -24.78 16.43 12.38
C HIS A 155 -23.73 16.96 13.38
N ALA A 156 -23.62 18.29 13.54
CA ALA A 156 -22.74 18.88 14.54
C ALA A 156 -23.38 18.76 15.94
N TYR A 157 -22.73 17.95 16.78
CA TYR A 157 -23.14 17.63 18.15
C TYR A 157 -23.31 18.86 19.05
N PRO A 158 -24.30 18.89 19.95
CA PRO A 158 -24.39 19.90 20.99
C PRO A 158 -23.20 19.77 21.95
N PHE A 159 -22.57 20.90 22.28
CA PHE A 159 -21.23 20.97 22.87
C PHE A 159 -21.18 20.69 24.39
N THR A 160 -22.27 20.28 25.02
CA THR A 160 -22.33 20.15 26.48
C THR A 160 -23.15 18.95 26.86
N ASN A 161 -22.46 17.90 27.32
CA ASN A 161 -22.94 16.57 27.72
C ASN A 161 -23.26 15.65 26.55
N ILE A 162 -22.21 14.98 26.04
CA ILE A 162 -22.35 13.89 25.08
C ILE A 162 -22.97 12.70 25.83
N ASP A 163 -24.25 12.45 25.59
CA ASP A 163 -24.85 11.18 25.93
C ASP A 163 -24.25 10.11 25.01
N GLN A 164 -23.34 9.32 25.59
CA GLN A 164 -22.59 8.29 24.86
C GLN A 164 -23.53 7.28 24.20
N ILE A 165 -24.71 7.04 24.79
CA ILE A 165 -25.69 6.09 24.26
C ILE A 165 -26.31 6.64 22.98
N GLN A 166 -26.65 7.94 22.97
CA GLN A 166 -27.18 8.61 21.79
C GLN A 166 -26.15 8.68 20.66
N LEU A 167 -24.87 8.91 20.99
CA LEU A 167 -23.77 8.91 20.03
C LEU A 167 -23.60 7.56 19.35
N ILE A 168 -23.54 6.48 20.14
CA ILE A 168 -23.39 5.12 19.61
C ILE A 168 -24.59 4.76 18.74
N SER A 169 -25.80 5.09 19.17
CA SER A 169 -27.03 4.83 18.41
C SER A 169 -27.06 5.56 17.06
N ASN A 170 -26.63 6.83 17.03
CA ASN A 170 -26.56 7.61 15.79
C ASN A 170 -25.52 7.04 14.81
N MET A 171 -24.38 6.56 15.33
CA MET A 171 -23.36 5.90 14.52
C MET A 171 -23.84 4.57 13.96
N GLU A 172 -24.47 3.72 14.78
CA GLU A 172 -25.04 2.45 14.33
C GLU A 172 -26.11 2.65 13.26
N TYR A 173 -26.99 3.65 13.42
CA TYR A 173 -27.99 4.00 12.42
C TYR A 173 -27.37 4.47 11.10
N PHE A 174 -26.31 5.29 11.18
CA PHE A 174 -25.56 5.72 10.00
C PHE A 174 -24.94 4.53 9.25
N TYR A 175 -24.27 3.62 9.97
CA TYR A 175 -23.67 2.42 9.38
C TYR A 175 -24.73 1.46 8.81
N ALA A 176 -25.86 1.27 9.48
CA ALA A 176 -26.96 0.45 9.00
C ALA A 176 -27.52 0.97 7.67
N ARG A 177 -27.69 2.29 7.55
CA ARG A 177 -28.17 2.95 6.33
C ARG A 177 -27.15 2.89 5.20
N LEU A 178 -25.86 3.03 5.50
CA LEU A 178 -24.78 2.97 4.53
C LEU A 178 -24.60 1.55 3.95
N LEU A 179 -24.73 0.53 4.80
CA LEU A 179 -24.46 -0.87 4.44
C LEU A 179 -25.73 -1.66 4.08
N GLY A 180 -26.92 -1.06 4.24
CA GLY A 180 -28.21 -1.73 3.99
C GLY A 180 -28.52 -2.89 4.94
N VAL A 181 -27.84 -2.95 6.08
CA VAL A 181 -27.98 -4.03 7.07
C VAL A 181 -29.07 -3.65 8.07
N LYS A 182 -30.04 -4.56 8.30
CA LYS A 182 -31.04 -4.38 9.37
C LYS A 182 -30.37 -4.58 10.72
N THR A 183 -30.29 -3.54 11.54
CA THR A 183 -29.87 -3.65 12.95
C THR A 183 -30.98 -4.26 13.79
N SER A 184 -30.64 -5.07 14.79
CA SER A 184 -31.59 -5.62 15.78
C SER A 184 -32.00 -4.52 16.75
N PHE A 185 -32.97 -3.71 16.32
CA PHE A 185 -33.37 -2.46 16.95
C PHE A 185 -34.34 -2.72 18.10
N TYR A 186 -33.86 -2.69 19.35
CA TYR A 186 -34.73 -2.62 20.55
C TYR A 186 -34.31 -1.53 21.55
N HIS A 187 -33.12 -0.95 21.43
CA HIS A 187 -32.60 -0.02 22.45
C HIS A 187 -33.14 1.42 22.34
N TRP A 188 -33.62 1.83 21.15
CA TRP A 188 -34.05 3.21 20.90
C TRP A 188 -35.52 3.49 21.32
N GLU A 189 -36.39 2.48 21.28
CA GLU A 189 -37.78 2.65 21.76
C GLU A 189 -37.84 2.81 23.28
N GLU A 190 -36.95 2.16 24.03
CA GLU A 190 -36.92 2.22 25.49
C GLU A 190 -36.52 3.61 26.01
N ASN A 191 -35.56 4.27 25.33
CA ASN A 191 -35.12 5.62 25.71
C ASN A 191 -36.09 6.73 25.27
N ARG A 192 -37.00 6.46 24.33
CA ARG A 192 -38.02 7.44 23.92
C ARG A 192 -39.20 7.52 24.90
N LEU A 193 -39.42 6.48 25.70
CA LEU A 193 -40.52 6.41 26.68
C LEU A 193 -40.13 6.91 28.08
N MET A 194 -38.86 7.26 28.30
CA MET A 194 -38.33 7.72 29.59
C MET A 194 -38.05 9.24 29.64
N ASN A 195 -38.44 10.00 28.61
CA ASN A 195 -38.39 11.48 28.57
C ASN A 195 -39.77 12.07 28.29
#